data_AF-P72038-F1
#
_entry.id   AF-P72038-F1
#
_cell.length_a   1.000
_cell.length_b   1.000
_cell.length_c   1.000
_cell.angle_alpha   90.00
_cell.angle_beta   90.00
_cell.angle_gamma   90.00
#
_symmetry.space_group_name_H-M   'P 1'
#
loop_
_entity.id
_entity.type
_entity.pdbx_description
1 polymer ?
#
loop_
_entity_poly.entity_id
_entity_poly.type
_entity_poly.pdbx_seq_one_letter_code
_entity_poly.pdbx_strand_id
1 'polypeptide(L)'
;MPAPAEKALSQVGFRRIAADLARPAETVRGWLRRFAERAEAVRSVFTVMLRAVDPDPVMPDAAVGVFAYAVTVIAAVVTVIECQFALSTVSLAETAVAVSGGRLVAPG
;
A
#
# COMPACT_ATOMS: atom_id res chain seq x y z
N MET A 1 5.94 -11.58 13.11
CA MET A 1 5.35 -11.43 11.76
C MET A 1 6.40 -10.74 10.89
N PRO A 2 6.70 -11.20 9.67
CA PRO A 2 7.66 -10.50 8.81
C PRO A 2 7.14 -9.09 8.52
N ALA A 3 8.05 -8.13 8.43
CA ALA A 3 7.70 -6.74 8.16
C ALA A 3 6.93 -6.64 6.82
N PRO A 4 5.93 -5.75 6.69
CA PRO A 4 5.13 -5.61 5.47
C PRO A 4 5.98 -5.42 4.19
N ALA A 5 7.18 -4.84 4.32
CA ALA A 5 8.15 -4.70 3.22
C ALA A 5 8.68 -6.05 2.69
N GLU A 6 8.89 -7.06 3.55
CA GLU A 6 9.43 -8.35 3.13
C GLU A 6 8.41 -9.11 2.26
N LYS A 7 7.12 -9.01 2.59
CA LYS A 7 6.04 -9.56 1.74
C LYS A 7 5.91 -8.82 0.42
N ALA A 8 6.17 -7.50 0.39
CA ALA A 8 6.14 -6.75 -0.87
C ALA A 8 7.17 -7.26 -1.89
N LEU A 9 8.26 -7.89 -1.43
CA LEU A 9 9.27 -8.54 -2.27
C LEU A 9 8.90 -9.97 -2.68
N SER A 10 7.95 -10.62 -1.98
CA SER A 10 7.49 -11.94 -2.41
C SER A 10 6.75 -11.79 -3.74
N GLN A 11 7.38 -12.23 -4.84
CA GLN A 11 6.73 -12.33 -6.15
C GLN A 11 5.69 -13.45 -6.11
N VAL A 12 4.58 -13.23 -5.41
CA VAL A 12 3.42 -14.10 -5.43
C VAL A 12 2.70 -13.82 -6.75
N GLY A 13 2.63 -14.84 -7.61
CA GLY A 13 1.87 -14.73 -8.85
C GLY A 13 0.41 -14.36 -8.54
N PHE A 14 -0.19 -13.47 -9.33
CA PHE A 14 -1.56 -12.97 -9.11
C PHE A 14 -2.62 -14.09 -8.96
N ARG A 15 -2.38 -15.29 -9.54
CA ARG A 15 -3.24 -16.46 -9.35
C ARG A 15 -3.28 -16.96 -7.91
N ARG A 16 -2.15 -16.94 -7.21
CA ARG A 16 -2.09 -17.31 -5.79
C ARG A 16 -2.74 -16.24 -4.91
N ILE A 17 -2.50 -14.96 -5.19
CA ILE A 17 -3.21 -13.85 -4.53
C ILE A 17 -4.73 -14.01 -4.72
N ALA A 18 -5.17 -14.36 -5.94
CA ALA A 18 -6.58 -14.58 -6.23
C ALA A 18 -7.19 -15.77 -5.48
N ALA A 19 -6.45 -16.86 -5.34
CA ALA A 19 -6.85 -18.00 -4.52
C ALA A 19 -6.99 -17.61 -3.04
N ASP A 20 -6.00 -16.88 -2.49
CA ASP A 20 -6.00 -16.42 -1.10
C ASP A 20 -7.16 -15.45 -0.81
N LEU A 21 -7.51 -14.60 -1.78
CA LEU A 21 -8.64 -13.68 -1.68
C LEU A 21 -10.00 -14.31 -2.07
N ALA A 22 -10.01 -15.56 -2.53
CA ALA A 22 -11.18 -16.21 -3.12
C ALA A 22 -11.89 -15.34 -4.19
N ARG A 23 -11.10 -14.70 -5.06
CA ARG A 23 -11.57 -13.84 -6.17
C ARG A 23 -11.13 -14.43 -7.51
N PRO A 24 -11.80 -14.10 -8.63
CA PRO A 24 -11.34 -14.52 -9.96
C PRO A 24 -9.93 -13.97 -10.27
N ALA A 25 -9.08 -14.79 -10.89
CA ALA A 25 -7.70 -14.42 -11.17
C ALA A 25 -7.59 -13.18 -12.08
N GLU A 26 -8.44 -13.07 -13.10
CA GLU A 26 -8.46 -11.90 -13.99
C GLU A 26 -8.93 -10.62 -13.29
N THR A 27 -9.77 -10.74 -12.26
CA THR A 27 -10.17 -9.60 -11.42
C THR A 27 -8.97 -9.06 -10.64
N VAL A 28 -8.22 -9.94 -9.97
CA VAL A 28 -7.02 -9.56 -9.23
C VAL A 28 -5.95 -9.00 -10.18
N ARG A 29 -5.79 -9.62 -11.36
CA ARG A 29 -4.90 -9.10 -12.39
C ARG A 29 -5.30 -7.68 -12.82
N GLY A 30 -6.60 -7.44 -13.01
CA GLY A 30 -7.15 -6.11 -13.31
C GLY A 30 -6.84 -5.08 -12.23
N TRP A 31 -7.02 -5.44 -10.95
CA TRP A 31 -6.68 -4.58 -9.81
C TRP A 31 -5.19 -4.26 -9.73
N LEU A 32 -4.33 -5.27 -9.87
CA LEU A 32 -2.87 -5.08 -9.85
C LEU A 32 -2.41 -4.21 -11.02
N ARG A 33 -2.96 -4.40 -12.21
CA ARG A 33 -2.68 -3.55 -13.37
C ARG A 33 -3.10 -2.10 -13.10
N ARG A 34 -4.32 -1.87 -12.61
CA ARG A 34 -4.82 -0.52 -12.31
C ARG A 34 -3.99 0.17 -11.22
N PHE A 35 -3.59 -0.58 -10.19
CA PHE A 35 -2.69 -0.06 -9.16
C PHE A 35 -1.32 0.30 -9.75
N ALA A 36 -0.75 -0.54 -10.62
CA ALA A 36 0.54 -0.28 -11.27
C ALA A 36 0.51 1.02 -12.10
N GLU A 37 -0.56 1.25 -12.87
CA GLU A 37 -0.77 2.49 -13.62
C GLU A 37 -0.87 3.74 -12.73
N ARG A 38 -1.28 3.57 -11.47
CA ARG A 38 -1.45 4.65 -10.48
C ARG A 38 -0.32 4.74 -9.46
N ALA A 39 0.66 3.83 -9.52
CA ALA A 39 1.63 3.64 -8.44
C ALA A 39 2.37 4.93 -8.09
N GLU A 40 2.72 5.75 -9.08
CA GLU A 40 3.41 7.02 -8.86
C GLU A 40 2.52 8.06 -8.17
N ALA A 41 1.26 8.18 -8.57
CA ALA A 41 0.30 9.07 -7.92
C ALA A 41 0.01 8.63 -6.48
N VAL A 42 -0.14 7.32 -6.27
CA VAL A 42 -0.33 6.73 -4.94
C VAL A 42 0.88 6.99 -4.06
N ARG A 43 2.09 6.68 -4.54
CA ARG A 43 3.35 6.98 -3.86
C ARG A 43 3.40 8.44 -3.44
N SER A 44 3.14 9.38 -4.35
CA SER A 44 3.16 10.81 -4.07
C SER A 44 2.20 11.20 -2.94
N VAL A 45 0.93 10.79 -3.01
CA VAL A 45 -0.08 11.09 -1.99
C VAL A 45 0.32 10.53 -0.62
N PHE A 46 0.77 9.28 -0.57
CA PHE A 46 1.16 8.66 0.70
C PHE A 46 2.49 9.20 1.24
N THR A 47 3.42 9.65 0.39
CA THR A 47 4.63 10.34 0.84
C THR A 47 4.29 11.69 1.48
N VAL A 48 3.37 12.45 0.87
CA VAL A 48 2.89 13.71 1.47
C VAL A 48 2.19 13.43 2.79
N MET A 49 1.34 12.40 2.85
CA MET A 49 0.68 12.01 4.09
C MET A 49 1.70 11.60 5.16
N LEU A 50 2.70 10.79 4.82
CA LEU A 50 3.76 10.39 5.74
C LEU A 50 4.49 11.60 6.33
N ARG A 51 4.84 12.58 5.49
CA ARG A 51 5.48 13.82 5.94
C ARG A 51 4.57 14.68 6.82
N ALA A 52 3.25 14.55 6.69
CA ALA A 52 2.28 15.30 7.48
C ALA A 52 2.00 14.65 8.84
N VAL A 53 2.05 13.31 8.93
CA VAL A 53 1.76 12.58 10.18
C VAL A 53 2.99 12.27 11.02
N ASP A 54 4.17 12.21 10.41
CA ASP A 54 5.42 11.94 11.09
C ASP A 54 6.21 13.25 11.32
N PRO A 55 6.54 13.62 12.57
CA PRO A 55 7.38 14.80 12.85
C PRO A 55 8.84 14.62 12.42
N ASP A 56 9.35 13.39 12.32
CA ASP A 56 10.69 13.09 11.78
C ASP A 56 10.67 11.90 10.79
N PRO A 57 10.10 12.11 9.59
CA PRO A 57 9.86 11.02 8.66
C PRO A 57 11.13 10.46 8.04
N VAL A 58 11.39 9.18 8.31
CA VAL A 58 12.35 8.37 7.57
C VAL A 58 11.68 7.86 6.31
N MET A 59 12.09 8.37 5.15
CA MET A 59 11.54 7.92 3.87
C MET A 59 11.99 6.50 3.58
N PRO A 60 11.08 5.59 3.17
CA PRO A 60 11.49 4.26 2.78
C PRO A 60 12.41 4.30 1.55
N ASP A 61 13.19 3.24 1.37
CA ASP A 61 14.08 3.13 0.22
C ASP A 61 13.28 2.98 -1.09
N ALA A 62 13.57 3.86 -2.04
CA ALA A 62 12.95 3.87 -3.37
C ALA A 62 13.55 2.84 -4.34
N ALA A 63 14.62 2.13 -3.97
CA ALA A 63 15.33 1.19 -4.84
C ALA A 63 14.49 0.00 -5.36
N VAL A 64 13.32 -0.26 -4.78
CA VAL A 64 12.50 -1.46 -5.07
C VAL A 64 11.49 -1.29 -6.23
N GLY A 65 11.54 -0.18 -6.98
CA GLY A 65 10.63 0.12 -8.08
C GLY A 65 9.28 0.69 -7.61
N VAL A 66 8.63 1.49 -8.46
CA VAL A 66 7.50 2.36 -8.05
C VAL A 66 6.32 1.62 -7.43
N PHE A 67 5.99 0.41 -7.91
CA PHE A 67 4.89 -0.39 -7.37
C PHE A 67 5.18 -0.82 -5.92
N ALA A 68 6.34 -1.47 -5.70
CA ALA A 68 6.72 -1.92 -4.37
C ALA A 68 6.95 -0.73 -3.44
N TYR A 69 7.53 0.36 -3.96
CA TYR A 69 7.73 1.57 -3.19
C TYR A 69 6.40 2.18 -2.74
N ALA A 70 5.39 2.27 -3.60
CA ALA A 70 4.06 2.73 -3.22
C ALA A 70 3.45 1.88 -2.08
N VAL A 71 3.59 0.55 -2.14
CA VAL A 71 3.12 -0.36 -1.08
C VAL A 71 3.90 -0.12 0.23
N THR A 72 5.22 0.06 0.14
CA THR A 72 6.06 0.34 1.32
C THR A 72 5.70 1.68 1.96
N VAL A 73 5.44 2.74 1.18
CA VAL A 73 5.01 4.04 1.73
C VAL A 73 3.62 3.94 2.36
N ILE A 74 2.66 3.18 1.77
CA ILE A 74 1.36 2.91 2.40
C ILE A 74 1.55 2.25 3.77
N ALA A 75 2.40 1.21 3.84
CA ALA A 75 2.68 0.52 5.10
C ALA A 75 3.33 1.45 6.14
N ALA A 76 4.28 2.30 5.72
CA ALA A 76 4.91 3.28 6.61
C ALA A 76 3.89 4.27 7.20
N VAL A 77 2.97 4.79 6.39
CA VAL A 77 1.89 5.68 6.87
C VAL A 77 1.01 4.98 7.91
N VAL A 78 0.62 3.73 7.68
CA VAL A 78 -0.17 2.95 8.65
C VAL A 78 0.58 2.81 9.96
N THR A 79 1.85 2.40 9.92
CA THR A 79 2.68 2.24 11.12
C THR A 79 2.82 3.55 11.89
N VAL A 80 3.05 4.68 11.20
CA VAL A 80 3.14 5.98 11.87
C VAL A 80 1.80 6.36 12.50
N ILE A 81 0.66 6.16 11.82
CA ILE A 81 -0.66 6.47 12.38
C ILE A 81 -0.94 5.63 13.62
N GLU A 82 -0.64 4.32 13.57
CA GLU A 82 -0.78 3.44 14.74
C GLU A 82 0.07 3.91 15.91
N CYS A 83 1.33 4.29 15.66
CA CYS A 83 2.25 4.78 16.68
C CYS A 83 1.86 6.15 17.25
N GLN A 84 1.52 7.12 16.39
CA GLN A 84 1.29 8.52 16.81
C GLN A 84 -0.06 8.72 17.49
N PHE A 85 -1.08 7.96 17.09
CA PHE A 85 -2.43 8.12 17.62
C PHE A 85 -2.80 7.04 18.64
N ALA A 86 -1.84 6.18 19.02
CA ALA A 86 -2.03 5.06 19.95
C ALA A 86 -3.28 4.21 19.62
N LEU A 87 -3.54 4.02 18.33
CA LEU A 87 -4.70 3.27 17.85
C LEU A 87 -4.42 1.77 18.02
N SER A 88 -5.38 1.04 18.57
CA SER A 88 -5.21 -0.37 18.93
C SER A 88 -4.89 -1.26 17.72
N THR A 89 -5.42 -0.92 16.55
CA THR A 89 -5.02 -1.41 15.22
C THR A 89 -5.75 -0.55 14.20
N VAL A 90 -5.06 -0.02 13.18
CA VAL A 90 -5.75 0.54 12.00
C VAL A 90 -5.47 -0.39 10.84
N SER A 91 -6.50 -1.00 10.26
CA SER A 91 -6.22 -1.91 9.16
C SER A 91 -5.59 -1.15 7.99
N LEU A 92 -4.57 -1.75 7.37
CA LEU A 92 -3.93 -1.19 6.19
C LEU A 92 -4.96 -0.84 5.11
N ALA A 93 -6.01 -1.66 4.97
CA ALA A 93 -7.10 -1.44 4.04
C ALA A 93 -7.91 -0.18 4.39
N GLU A 94 -8.29 0.03 5.64
CA GLU A 94 -9.05 1.22 6.07
C GLU A 94 -8.24 2.50 5.88
N THR A 95 -6.97 2.53 6.31
CA THR A 95 -6.09 3.68 6.06
C THR A 95 -5.94 3.91 4.56
N ALA A 96 -5.68 2.87 3.78
CA ALA A 96 -5.53 3.00 2.33
C ALA A 96 -6.79 3.56 1.66
N VAL A 97 -7.98 3.12 2.10
CA VAL A 97 -9.27 3.64 1.63
C VAL A 97 -9.48 5.09 2.07
N ALA A 98 -9.23 5.41 3.34
CA ALA A 98 -9.42 6.75 3.89
C ALA A 98 -8.53 7.79 3.19
N VAL A 99 -7.26 7.47 2.99
CA VAL A 99 -6.29 8.37 2.33
C VAL A 99 -6.57 8.52 0.83
N SER A 100 -7.00 7.45 0.16
CA SER A 100 -7.25 7.49 -1.29
C SER A 100 -8.67 7.89 -1.69
N GLY A 101 -9.63 7.88 -0.75
CA GLY A 101 -11.06 7.92 -1.04
C GLY A 101 -11.57 6.66 -1.75
N GLY A 102 -10.94 5.51 -1.51
CA GLY A 102 -11.27 4.24 -2.19
C GLY A 102 -10.81 4.16 -3.65
N ARG A 103 -9.92 5.05 -4.09
CA ARG A 103 -9.56 5.22 -5.52
C ARG A 103 -8.30 4.50 -5.96
N LEU A 104 -7.66 3.69 -5.12
CA LEU A 104 -6.44 2.97 -5.51
C LEU A 104 -6.64 2.09 -6.75
N VAL A 105 -7.74 1.34 -6.81
CA VAL A 105 -8.06 0.40 -7.90
C VAL A 105 -9.41 0.67 -8.57
N ALA A 106 -10.06 1.80 -8.26
CA ALA A 106 -11.35 2.19 -8.85
C ALA A 106 -11.28 2.25 -10.39
N PRO A 107 -12.36 1.91 -11.11
CA PRO A 107 -12.42 2.12 -12.56
C PRO A 107 -12.36 3.62 -12.91
N GLY A 108 -11.95 3.92 -14.14
CA GLY A 108 -11.80 5.29 -14.65
C GLY A 108 -10.40 5.57 -15.14
#